data_AF-A0A7S3LPW1-F1
#
_entry.id   AF-A0A7S3LPW1-F1
#
_cell.length_a   1.000
_cell.length_b   1.000
_cell.length_c   1.000
_cell.angle_alpha   90.00
_cell.angle_beta   90.00
_cell.angle_gamma   90.00
#
_symmetry.space_group_name_H-M   'P 1'
#
loop_
_entity.id
_entity.type
_entity.pdbx_description
1 polymer ?
#
loop_
_entity_poly.entity_id
_entity_poly.type
_entity_poly.pdbx_seq_one_letter_code
_entity_poly.pdbx_strand_id
1 'polypeptide(L)'
;HKTKKRKYNSNTCDEKTTNSIERMENKLENSNETNLTSSGGGELERTNEGVDPGKEYFYIVGCIDGIAERRNKEDEDTERVLIEVKHRVERFKTPPPFYDIIQLVCYMKMLNIEKGELVQCIRVRENKIKSDNRDKRTRIVALSDGTKSKQSKLDSMSKPKETQVEVSTVQETETKNTVERIIQQLETQKYETSEKENTNNMRSEGYNIPSIKLETNRVVLAGMHEDGFNCAILPNLYKVAAFVYELRKDDHQRLLLLSSTPSERNQKIANKLPFLRHLL
;
A
#
# COMPACT_ATOMS: atom_id res chain seq x y z
N HIS A 1 -28.53 -7.51 -22.96
CA HIS A 1 -27.31 -6.68 -23.06
C HIS A 1 -26.13 -7.55 -23.49
N LYS A 2 -25.48 -7.25 -24.63
CA LYS A 2 -24.29 -7.95 -25.11
C LYS A 2 -23.04 -7.30 -24.48
N THR A 3 -22.35 -8.01 -23.60
CA THR A 3 -21.10 -7.58 -22.98
C THR A 3 -19.95 -7.74 -23.97
N LYS A 4 -19.34 -6.63 -24.37
CA LYS A 4 -18.12 -6.62 -25.20
C LYS A 4 -16.94 -7.09 -24.35
N LYS A 5 -16.41 -8.28 -24.63
CA LYS A 5 -15.07 -8.69 -24.17
C LYS A 5 -14.04 -7.77 -24.83
N ARG A 6 -13.36 -6.92 -24.04
CA ARG A 6 -12.14 -6.21 -24.47
C ARG A 6 -10.99 -7.22 -24.42
N LYS A 7 -10.46 -7.62 -25.58
CA LYS A 7 -9.11 -8.20 -25.68
C LYS A 7 -8.11 -7.07 -25.44
N TYR A 8 -7.35 -7.14 -24.35
CA TYR A 8 -6.20 -6.27 -24.15
C TYR A 8 -5.00 -6.88 -24.87
N ASN A 9 -4.37 -6.06 -25.72
CA ASN A 9 -3.24 -6.43 -26.53
C ASN A 9 -1.97 -6.27 -25.68
N SER A 10 -1.42 -7.39 -25.18
CA SER A 10 -0.15 -7.43 -24.46
C SER A 10 1.01 -7.44 -25.45
N ASN A 11 1.36 -6.28 -25.98
CA ASN A 11 2.56 -6.10 -26.80
C ASN A 11 3.21 -4.78 -26.43
N THR A 12 4.25 -4.84 -25.60
CA THR A 12 5.52 -4.08 -25.66
C THR A 12 6.21 -4.08 -24.29
N CYS A 13 6.73 -5.23 -23.87
CA CYS A 13 8.00 -5.29 -23.16
C CYS A 13 8.87 -6.21 -24.01
N ASP A 14 10.01 -5.70 -24.51
CA ASP A 14 10.81 -6.36 -25.53
C ASP A 14 11.09 -7.84 -25.20
N GLU A 15 10.77 -8.75 -26.15
CA GLU A 15 11.06 -10.19 -26.11
C GLU A 15 12.54 -10.54 -25.87
N LYS A 16 13.43 -9.54 -25.89
CA LYS A 16 14.85 -9.70 -25.56
C LYS A 16 15.11 -9.89 -24.05
N THR A 17 14.19 -9.45 -23.19
CA THR A 17 14.38 -9.51 -21.73
C THR A 17 13.92 -10.85 -21.16
N THR A 18 12.81 -11.40 -21.66
CA THR A 18 12.27 -12.70 -21.24
C THR A 18 13.19 -13.87 -21.63
N ASN A 19 13.79 -13.83 -22.83
CA ASN A 19 14.77 -14.84 -23.27
C ASN A 19 16.10 -14.82 -22.47
N SER A 20 16.37 -13.76 -21.70
CA SER A 20 17.56 -13.66 -20.85
C SER A 20 17.36 -14.31 -19.48
N ILE A 21 16.11 -14.42 -19.01
CA ILE A 21 15.79 -15.01 -17.69
C ILE A 21 15.75 -16.55 -17.79
N GLU A 22 15.10 -17.13 -18.81
CA GLU A 22 15.10 -18.60 -19.03
C GLU A 22 16.50 -19.17 -19.35
N ARG A 23 17.43 -18.33 -19.86
CA ARG A 23 18.82 -18.73 -20.08
C ARG A 23 19.68 -18.74 -18.80
N MET A 24 19.24 -18.07 -17.73
CA MET A 24 19.98 -18.05 -16.46
C MET A 24 19.69 -19.30 -15.61
N GLU A 25 18.47 -19.82 -15.63
CA GLU A 25 18.10 -21.03 -14.86
C GLU A 25 18.79 -22.29 -15.41
N ASN A 26 18.92 -22.42 -16.74
CA ASN A 26 19.60 -23.57 -17.36
C ASN A 26 21.13 -23.56 -17.24
N LYS A 27 21.75 -22.45 -16.80
CA LYS A 27 23.21 -22.33 -16.71
C LYS A 27 23.78 -22.70 -15.33
N LEU A 28 22.91 -22.82 -14.32
CA LEU A 28 23.28 -23.20 -12.94
C LEU A 28 23.53 -24.70 -12.77
N GLU A 29 23.10 -25.56 -13.71
CA GLU A 29 23.32 -27.01 -13.61
C GLU A 29 24.67 -27.49 -14.19
N ASN A 30 25.44 -26.64 -14.88
CA ASN A 30 26.59 -27.09 -15.68
C ASN A 30 27.97 -26.52 -15.30
N SER A 31 28.14 -25.87 -14.15
CA SER A 31 29.43 -25.28 -13.76
C SER A 31 29.95 -25.77 -12.41
N ASN A 32 30.22 -27.08 -12.33
CA ASN A 32 31.16 -27.65 -11.37
C ASN A 32 32.22 -28.41 -12.16
N GLU A 33 33.28 -27.72 -12.61
CA GLU A 33 34.65 -28.25 -12.70
C GLU A 33 35.62 -27.29 -13.42
N THR A 34 36.86 -27.27 -12.91
CA THR A 34 38.14 -26.81 -13.50
C THR A 34 38.70 -25.39 -13.23
N ASN A 35 39.65 -25.40 -12.28
CA ASN A 35 41.07 -25.02 -12.40
C ASN A 35 41.57 -23.56 -12.31
N LEU A 36 42.36 -23.36 -11.23
CA LEU A 36 43.34 -22.29 -10.98
C LEU A 36 44.63 -22.52 -11.80
N THR A 37 45.08 -21.51 -12.56
CA THR A 37 46.51 -21.26 -12.84
C THR A 37 46.82 -19.77 -13.06
N SER A 38 47.56 -19.22 -12.10
CA SER A 38 48.69 -18.26 -12.12
C SER A 38 48.95 -17.27 -13.29
N SER A 39 49.05 -15.99 -12.87
CA SER A 39 50.04 -14.95 -13.19
C SER A 39 50.32 -14.52 -14.64
N GLY A 40 49.90 -13.29 -14.97
CA GLY A 40 50.46 -12.47 -16.05
C GLY A 40 50.11 -11.00 -15.82
N GLY A 41 51.14 -10.16 -15.61
CA GLY A 41 51.00 -8.70 -15.50
C GLY A 41 50.64 -8.10 -16.85
N GLY A 42 49.37 -7.78 -17.03
CA GLY A 42 48.84 -7.03 -18.17
C GLY A 42 48.22 -5.74 -17.66
N GLU A 43 48.61 -4.63 -18.29
CA GLU A 43 48.02 -3.31 -18.16
C GLU A 43 46.49 -3.42 -18.29
N LEU A 44 45.78 -3.26 -17.17
CA LEU A 44 44.32 -3.36 -17.12
C LEU A 44 43.73 -2.15 -17.88
N GLU A 45 43.42 -2.36 -19.17
CA GLU A 45 42.30 -1.68 -19.78
C GLU A 45 41.11 -1.89 -18.84
N ARG A 46 40.66 -0.81 -18.18
CA ARG A 46 39.39 -0.75 -17.46
C ARG A 46 38.26 -0.87 -18.48
N THR A 47 38.13 -2.05 -19.06
CA THR A 47 36.87 -2.47 -19.64
C THR A 47 35.85 -2.39 -18.51
N ASN A 48 34.69 -1.79 -18.79
CA ASN A 48 33.60 -1.69 -17.84
C ASN A 48 33.30 -3.10 -17.33
N GLU A 49 33.86 -3.48 -16.17
CA GLU A 49 33.62 -4.75 -15.53
C GLU A 49 32.11 -4.85 -15.38
N GLY A 50 31.53 -5.67 -16.25
CA GLY A 50 30.11 -5.94 -16.28
C GLY A 50 29.74 -6.38 -14.88
N VAL A 51 28.75 -5.69 -14.31
CA VAL A 51 28.06 -6.09 -13.09
C VAL A 51 27.82 -7.59 -13.21
N ASP A 52 28.50 -8.39 -12.38
CA ASP A 52 28.40 -9.85 -12.42
C ASP A 52 26.93 -10.19 -12.12
N PRO A 53 26.15 -10.65 -13.13
CA PRO A 53 24.72 -10.83 -12.96
C PRO A 53 24.39 -11.92 -11.92
N GLY A 54 25.38 -12.73 -11.50
CA GLY A 54 25.23 -13.75 -10.47
C GLY A 54 25.54 -13.30 -9.04
N LYS A 55 26.08 -12.09 -8.82
CA LYS A 55 26.35 -11.60 -7.46
C LYS A 55 25.22 -10.74 -6.93
N GLU A 56 24.60 -11.17 -5.84
CA GLU A 56 23.73 -10.31 -5.05
C GLU A 56 24.53 -9.11 -4.53
N TYR A 57 24.20 -7.90 -4.99
CA TYR A 57 24.90 -6.69 -4.57
C TYR A 57 24.36 -6.15 -3.23
N PHE A 58 23.08 -6.37 -2.92
CA PHE A 58 22.44 -5.89 -1.71
C PHE A 58 21.17 -6.69 -1.39
N TYR A 59 20.73 -6.61 -0.14
CA TYR A 59 19.44 -7.15 0.31
C TYR A 59 18.42 -6.02 0.48
N ILE A 60 17.19 -6.26 0.03
CA ILE A 60 16.04 -5.43 0.40
C ILE A 60 15.52 -5.95 1.73
N VAL A 61 15.53 -5.09 2.75
CA VAL A 61 15.05 -5.42 4.08
C VAL A 61 14.02 -4.38 4.54
N GLY A 62 13.09 -4.79 5.39
CA GLY A 62 12.05 -3.92 5.91
C GLY A 62 11.23 -4.55 7.01
N CYS A 63 10.53 -3.71 7.77
CA CYS A 63 9.53 -4.13 8.75
C CYS A 63 8.16 -3.84 8.18
N ILE A 64 7.29 -4.84 8.21
CA ILE A 64 5.90 -4.73 7.75
C ILE A 64 4.96 -4.59 8.96
N ASP A 65 3.81 -3.95 8.77
CA ASP A 65 2.80 -3.87 9.84
C ASP A 65 2.06 -5.20 10.05
N GLY A 66 1.83 -5.97 9.00
CA GLY A 66 1.27 -7.32 9.14
C GLY A 66 0.95 -8.03 7.82
N ILE A 67 0.59 -9.30 7.93
CA ILE A 67 0.09 -10.13 6.83
C ILE A 67 -1.27 -10.68 7.25
N ALA A 68 -2.26 -10.60 6.38
CA ALA A 68 -3.55 -11.22 6.55
C ALA A 68 -3.69 -12.42 5.60
N GLU A 69 -4.29 -13.50 6.09
CA GLU A 69 -4.68 -14.65 5.26
C GLU A 69 -6.18 -14.57 4.99
N ARG A 70 -6.56 -14.61 3.71
CA ARG A 70 -7.96 -14.63 3.28
C ARG A 70 -8.23 -15.93 2.57
N ARG A 71 -9.18 -16.72 3.07
CA ARG A 71 -9.69 -17.86 2.33
C ARG A 71 -10.53 -17.33 1.18
N ASN A 72 -10.20 -17.74 -0.04
CA ASN A 72 -11.14 -17.55 -1.13
C ASN A 72 -12.37 -18.44 -0.84
N LYS A 73 -13.57 -17.97 -1.15
CA LYS A 73 -14.78 -18.80 -0.96
C LYS A 73 -14.95 -19.81 -2.08
N GLU A 74 -14.32 -19.54 -3.22
CA GLU A 74 -14.45 -20.32 -4.45
C GLU A 74 -13.32 -21.33 -4.60
N ASP A 75 -12.11 -20.97 -4.16
CA ASP A 75 -10.93 -21.83 -4.19
C ASP A 75 -10.55 -22.20 -2.74
N GLU A 76 -10.18 -23.45 -2.48
CA GLU A 76 -9.63 -23.85 -1.16
C GLU A 76 -8.30 -23.15 -0.82
N ASP A 77 -7.77 -22.36 -1.75
CA ASP A 77 -6.54 -21.60 -1.62
C ASP A 77 -6.70 -20.38 -0.69
N THR A 78 -5.70 -20.20 0.17
CA THR A 78 -5.53 -19.02 1.01
C THR A 78 -4.71 -17.96 0.30
N GLU A 79 -5.32 -16.80 0.03
CA GLU A 79 -4.63 -15.60 -0.46
C GLU A 79 -3.94 -14.88 0.70
N ARG A 80 -2.63 -14.65 0.58
CA ARG A 80 -1.87 -13.81 1.52
C ARG A 80 -1.93 -12.36 1.06
N VAL A 81 -2.26 -11.46 1.98
CA VAL A 81 -2.39 -10.03 1.72
C VAL A 81 -1.48 -9.26 2.68
N LEU A 82 -0.54 -8.51 2.13
CA LEU A 82 0.31 -7.63 2.93
C LEU A 82 -0.50 -6.42 3.40
N ILE A 83 -0.38 -6.05 4.68
CA ILE A 83 -1.07 -4.89 5.24
C ILE A 83 -0.03 -3.85 5.67
N GLU A 84 -0.19 -2.62 5.20
CA GLU A 84 0.56 -1.45 5.63
C GLU A 84 -0.43 -0.40 6.16
N VAL A 85 -0.21 0.12 7.37
CA VAL A 85 -1.11 1.01 8.09
C VAL A 85 -0.47 2.39 8.26
N LYS A 86 -1.12 3.43 7.72
CA LYS A 86 -0.69 4.82 7.88
C LYS A 86 -1.68 5.62 8.72
N HIS A 87 -1.24 6.03 9.91
CA HIS A 87 -1.98 7.00 10.71
C HIS A 87 -1.83 8.41 10.11
N ARG A 88 -2.93 8.95 9.59
CA ARG A 88 -2.99 10.33 9.06
C ARG A 88 -3.52 11.27 10.15
N VAL A 89 -2.91 12.46 10.22
CA VAL A 89 -3.26 13.46 11.23
C VAL A 89 -4.53 14.22 10.85
N GLU A 90 -4.64 14.65 9.59
CA GLU A 90 -5.70 15.57 9.17
C GLU A 90 -6.74 14.93 8.26
N ARG A 91 -6.29 14.19 7.24
CA ARG A 91 -7.13 13.65 6.18
C ARG A 91 -6.48 12.48 5.47
N PHE A 92 -7.31 11.65 4.84
CA PHE A 92 -6.86 10.61 3.94
C PHE A 92 -6.20 11.26 2.73
N LYS A 93 -5.19 10.60 2.16
CA LYS A 93 -4.54 11.04 0.93
C LYS A 93 -5.10 10.20 -0.22
N THR A 94 -5.72 10.86 -1.19
CA THR A 94 -6.31 10.23 -2.38
C THR A 94 -5.87 11.00 -3.63
N PRO A 95 -4.97 10.45 -4.46
CA PRO A 95 -4.30 9.16 -4.29
C PRO A 95 -3.36 9.14 -3.07
N PRO A 96 -2.99 7.95 -2.53
CA PRO A 96 -1.93 7.87 -1.54
C PRO A 96 -0.63 8.48 -2.05
N PRO A 97 0.23 9.00 -1.17
CA PRO A 97 1.56 9.47 -1.56
C PRO A 97 2.35 8.36 -2.25
N PHE A 98 3.08 8.72 -3.30
CA PHE A 98 3.82 7.76 -4.11
C PHE A 98 4.85 6.95 -3.30
N TYR A 99 5.48 7.57 -2.30
CA TYR A 99 6.43 6.86 -1.43
C TYR A 99 5.78 5.75 -0.59
N ASP A 100 4.50 5.90 -0.19
CA ASP A 100 3.77 4.85 0.54
C ASP A 100 3.49 3.65 -0.39
N ILE A 101 3.21 3.94 -1.67
CA ILE A 101 3.00 2.92 -2.71
C ILE A 101 4.30 2.15 -2.96
N ILE A 102 5.42 2.86 -3.16
CA ILE A 102 6.72 2.23 -3.37
C ILE A 102 7.13 1.38 -2.16
N GLN A 103 6.92 1.87 -0.94
CA GLN A 103 7.19 1.10 0.28
C GLN A 103 6.40 -0.22 0.30
N LEU A 104 5.09 -0.17 0.05
CA LEU A 104 4.23 -1.35 0.00
C LEU A 104 4.70 -2.35 -1.07
N VAL A 105 5.03 -1.86 -2.28
CA VAL A 105 5.55 -2.71 -3.37
C VAL A 105 6.89 -3.35 -3.00
N CYS A 106 7.80 -2.63 -2.33
CA CYS A 106 9.06 -3.20 -1.84
C CYS A 106 8.81 -4.36 -0.88
N TYR A 107 7.84 -4.23 0.03
CA TYR A 107 7.51 -5.30 0.97
C TYR A 107 6.84 -6.49 0.30
N MET A 108 5.95 -6.23 -0.67
CA MET A 108 5.35 -7.26 -1.50
C MET A 108 6.43 -8.07 -2.24
N LYS A 109 7.45 -7.38 -2.79
CA LYS A 109 8.60 -8.02 -3.43
C LYS A 109 9.47 -8.81 -2.48
N MET A 110 9.80 -8.23 -1.32
CA MET A 110 10.60 -8.89 -0.29
C MET A 110 9.99 -10.21 0.19
N LEU A 111 8.65 -10.31 0.22
CA LEU A 111 7.91 -11.46 0.75
C LEU A 111 7.30 -12.35 -0.33
N ASN A 112 7.51 -12.03 -1.61
CA ASN A 112 6.86 -12.67 -2.76
C ASN A 112 5.32 -12.76 -2.59
N ILE A 113 4.69 -11.63 -2.23
CA ILE A 113 3.24 -11.50 -2.06
C ILE A 113 2.67 -10.64 -3.18
N GLU A 114 1.65 -11.13 -3.87
CA GLU A 114 1.06 -10.47 -5.05
C GLU A 114 0.10 -9.31 -4.70
N LYS A 115 -0.39 -9.26 -3.46
CA LYS A 115 -1.40 -8.29 -3.02
C LYS A 115 -1.04 -7.55 -1.75
N GLY A 116 -1.25 -6.25 -1.78
CA GLY A 116 -1.06 -5.36 -0.64
C GLY A 116 -2.28 -4.48 -0.38
N GLU A 117 -2.55 -4.16 0.87
CA GLU A 117 -3.52 -3.14 1.27
C GLU A 117 -2.84 -2.04 2.07
N LEU A 118 -2.92 -0.81 1.57
CA LEU A 118 -2.56 0.39 2.30
C LEU A 118 -3.79 0.90 3.06
N VAL A 119 -3.79 0.75 4.38
CA VAL A 119 -4.86 1.19 5.28
C VAL A 119 -4.50 2.54 5.88
N GLN A 120 -5.22 3.58 5.51
CA GLN A 120 -5.08 4.90 6.10
C GLN A 120 -6.06 5.06 7.27
N CYS A 121 -5.59 5.51 8.43
CA CYS A 121 -6.36 5.62 9.67
C CYS A 121 -6.37 7.07 10.19
N ILE A 122 -7.53 7.60 10.58
CA ILE A 122 -7.66 8.93 11.22
C ILE A 122 -8.40 8.79 12.54
N ARG A 123 -7.89 9.42 13.59
CA ARG A 123 -8.55 9.52 14.89
C ARG A 123 -9.37 10.81 14.94
N VAL A 124 -10.69 10.67 14.92
CA VAL A 124 -11.63 11.79 15.02
C VAL A 124 -12.08 11.89 16.48
N ARG A 125 -11.84 13.04 17.10
CA ARG A 125 -12.39 13.35 18.43
C ARG A 125 -13.87 13.66 18.25
N GLU A 126 -14.73 12.93 18.94
CA GLU A 126 -16.14 13.28 18.99
C GLU A 126 -16.29 14.52 19.86
N ASN A 127 -16.46 15.68 19.24
CA ASN A 127 -16.95 16.83 19.96
C ASN A 127 -18.38 16.49 20.38
N LYS A 128 -18.60 16.19 21.66
CA LYS A 128 -19.94 16.15 22.23
C LYS A 128 -20.56 17.51 21.93
N ILE A 129 -21.36 17.59 20.87
CA ILE A 129 -22.27 18.71 20.65
C ILE A 129 -23.15 18.67 21.89
N LYS A 130 -22.85 19.52 22.87
CA LYS A 130 -23.81 19.83 23.91
C LYS A 130 -25.00 20.36 23.13
N SER A 131 -26.01 19.51 22.95
CA SER A 131 -27.31 19.94 22.46
C SER A 131 -27.80 20.90 23.52
N ASP A 132 -27.46 22.18 23.39
CA ASP A 132 -28.01 23.24 24.19
C ASP A 132 -29.49 23.26 23.87
N ASN A 133 -30.26 22.58 24.72
CA ASN A 133 -31.69 22.41 24.63
C ASN A 133 -32.43 23.72 25.02
N ARG A 134 -31.83 24.88 24.69
CA ARG A 134 -32.21 26.20 25.24
C ARG A 134 -32.80 27.21 24.27
N ASP A 135 -33.10 26.85 23.02
CA ASP A 135 -33.88 27.73 22.15
C ASP A 135 -35.04 27.00 21.45
N LYS A 136 -36.08 26.72 22.23
CA LYS A 136 -37.47 26.67 21.75
C LYS A 136 -38.23 27.88 22.31
N ARG A 137 -37.85 29.09 21.91
CA ARG A 137 -38.71 30.27 22.09
C ARG A 137 -38.57 31.26 20.94
N THR A 138 -39.54 31.21 20.04
CA THR A 138 -40.13 32.34 19.29
C THR A 138 -39.20 33.29 18.53
N ARG A 139 -39.29 33.24 17.19
CA ARG A 139 -39.50 34.44 16.37
C ARG A 139 -40.28 34.07 15.10
N ILE A 140 -41.60 34.04 15.26
CA ILE A 140 -42.54 34.37 14.20
C ILE A 140 -42.44 35.89 14.03
N VAL A 141 -41.79 36.36 12.98
CA VAL A 141 -42.08 37.69 12.42
C VAL A 141 -42.07 37.54 10.90
N ALA A 142 -43.28 37.65 10.35
CA ALA A 142 -43.56 37.82 8.95
C ALA A 142 -42.77 38.99 8.38
N LEU A 143 -42.29 38.87 7.15
CA LEU A 143 -42.34 39.96 6.18
C LEU A 143 -42.59 39.39 4.79
N SER A 144 -43.47 40.10 4.13
CA SER A 144 -44.32 39.81 2.99
C SER A 144 -43.67 40.14 1.65
N ASP A 145 -44.25 39.50 0.62
CA ASP A 145 -44.53 40.00 -0.72
C ASP A 145 -43.41 40.39 -1.70
N GLY A 146 -43.42 39.67 -2.82
CA GLY A 146 -42.64 39.97 -4.02
C GLY A 146 -42.99 39.02 -5.18
N THR A 147 -44.26 39.05 -5.62
CA THR A 147 -44.76 38.38 -6.83
C THR A 147 -43.94 38.71 -8.09
N LYS A 148 -43.65 37.72 -8.96
CA LYS A 148 -44.37 37.49 -10.25
C LYS A 148 -43.73 36.38 -11.10
N SER A 149 -44.65 35.61 -11.70
CA SER A 149 -44.59 34.51 -12.65
C SER A 149 -43.53 34.55 -13.77
N LYS A 150 -43.17 33.35 -14.26
CA LYS A 150 -43.50 32.93 -15.65
C LYS A 150 -43.41 31.40 -15.80
N GLN A 151 -44.32 30.88 -16.61
CA GLN A 151 -44.67 29.47 -16.78
C GLN A 151 -44.53 29.07 -18.26
N SER A 152 -43.96 27.89 -18.51
CA SER A 152 -44.00 27.11 -19.77
C SER A 152 -43.55 25.69 -19.40
N LYS A 153 -44.34 24.61 -19.32
CA LYS A 153 -45.29 23.91 -20.22
C LYS A 153 -44.60 23.05 -21.32
N LEU A 154 -44.93 21.73 -21.28
CA LEU A 154 -44.67 20.60 -22.22
C LEU A 154 -43.21 20.10 -22.31
N ASP A 155 -42.84 18.81 -22.41
CA ASP A 155 -43.53 17.53 -22.74
C ASP A 155 -42.58 16.36 -22.34
N SER A 156 -43.02 15.28 -21.67
CA SER A 156 -43.35 13.95 -22.23
C SER A 156 -42.33 12.82 -21.95
N MET A 157 -42.87 11.62 -21.63
CA MET A 157 -42.30 10.25 -21.73
C MET A 157 -41.08 9.91 -20.83
N SER A 158 -40.97 8.80 -20.10
CA SER A 158 -41.50 7.44 -20.19
C SER A 158 -41.21 6.69 -18.87
N LYS A 159 -42.10 5.77 -18.48
CA LYS A 159 -41.98 4.91 -17.29
C LYS A 159 -40.99 3.74 -17.53
N PRO A 160 -40.15 3.34 -16.57
CA PRO A 160 -39.62 1.98 -16.53
C PRO A 160 -40.51 1.07 -15.67
N LYS A 161 -40.71 -0.14 -16.20
CA LYS A 161 -41.48 -1.25 -15.63
C LYS A 161 -40.81 -1.80 -14.37
N GLU A 162 -41.61 -1.99 -13.32
CA GLU A 162 -41.28 -2.86 -12.19
C GLU A 162 -41.03 -4.28 -12.68
N THR A 163 -39.87 -4.83 -12.33
CA THR A 163 -39.58 -6.25 -12.45
C THR A 163 -39.72 -6.84 -11.05
N GLN A 164 -40.78 -7.63 -10.85
CA GLN A 164 -40.91 -8.48 -9.67
C GLN A 164 -39.85 -9.57 -9.75
N VAL A 165 -38.97 -9.64 -8.74
CA VAL A 165 -38.05 -10.75 -8.54
C VAL A 165 -38.59 -11.57 -7.37
N GLU A 166 -38.87 -12.83 -7.66
CA GLU A 166 -39.34 -13.87 -6.76
C GLU A 166 -38.23 -14.20 -5.75
N VAL A 167 -38.50 -13.95 -4.47
CA VAL A 167 -37.60 -14.29 -3.35
C VAL A 167 -37.83 -15.74 -2.99
N SER A 168 -36.84 -16.59 -3.25
CA SER A 168 -36.81 -17.97 -2.78
C SER A 168 -36.40 -18.01 -1.31
N THR A 169 -37.38 -18.28 -0.47
CA THR A 169 -37.28 -18.47 0.99
C THR A 169 -36.86 -19.90 1.32
N VAL A 170 -35.58 -20.24 1.19
CA VAL A 170 -35.01 -21.42 1.88
C VAL A 170 -33.52 -21.15 2.13
N GLN A 171 -33.14 -20.83 3.38
CA GLN A 171 -31.78 -20.85 4.00
C GLN A 171 -31.52 -19.73 5.05
N GLU A 172 -32.54 -18.96 5.45
CA GLU A 172 -32.42 -17.93 6.50
C GLU A 172 -32.29 -18.46 7.94
N THR A 173 -32.44 -19.77 8.17
CA THR A 173 -32.48 -20.36 9.52
C THR A 173 -31.10 -20.73 10.08
N GLU A 174 -30.10 -20.98 9.25
CA GLU A 174 -28.76 -21.40 9.72
C GLU A 174 -27.83 -20.21 10.03
N THR A 175 -28.00 -19.09 9.32
CA THR A 175 -27.23 -17.86 9.56
C THR A 175 -27.66 -17.13 10.83
N LYS A 176 -28.95 -17.12 11.17
CA LYS A 176 -29.44 -16.54 12.44
C LYS A 176 -28.91 -17.28 13.67
N ASN A 177 -28.86 -18.61 13.61
CA ASN A 177 -28.35 -19.44 14.70
C ASN A 177 -26.83 -19.28 14.94
N THR A 178 -26.06 -18.92 13.90
CA THR A 178 -24.62 -18.71 14.01
C THR A 178 -24.30 -17.35 14.64
N VAL A 179 -25.07 -16.31 14.30
CA VAL A 179 -24.89 -14.95 14.86
C VAL A 179 -25.25 -14.92 16.35
N GLU A 180 -26.32 -15.60 16.77
CA GLU A 180 -26.71 -15.66 18.19
C GLU A 180 -25.64 -16.36 19.06
N ARG A 181 -25.00 -17.42 18.54
CA ARG A 181 -23.90 -18.10 19.25
C ARG A 181 -22.67 -17.23 19.42
N ILE A 182 -22.33 -16.41 18.42
CA ILE A 182 -21.20 -15.48 18.48
C ILE A 182 -21.47 -14.38 19.53
N ILE A 183 -22.70 -13.85 19.57
CA ILE A 183 -23.08 -12.84 20.57
C ILE A 183 -22.97 -13.41 21.99
N GLN A 184 -23.50 -14.61 22.24
CA GLN A 184 -23.38 -15.27 23.54
C GLN A 184 -21.92 -15.54 23.96
N GLN A 185 -21.05 -15.94 23.03
CA GLN A 185 -19.64 -16.16 23.34
C GLN A 185 -18.90 -14.87 23.72
N LEU A 186 -19.22 -13.75 23.07
CA LEU A 186 -18.63 -12.44 23.37
C LEU A 186 -19.13 -11.86 24.70
N GLU A 187 -20.38 -12.11 25.07
CA GLU A 187 -20.93 -11.72 26.38
C GLU A 187 -20.30 -12.51 27.52
N THR A 188 -20.06 -13.81 27.33
CA THR A 188 -19.44 -14.67 28.35
C THR A 188 -17.97 -14.30 28.60
N GLN A 189 -17.22 -13.96 27.54
CA GLN A 189 -15.82 -13.50 27.65
C GLN A 189 -15.69 -12.15 28.37
N LYS A 190 -16.71 -11.28 28.29
CA LYS A 190 -16.75 -10.01 29.04
C LYS A 190 -16.91 -10.20 30.54
N TYR A 191 -17.65 -11.23 30.96
CA TYR A 191 -17.84 -11.51 32.39
C TYR A 191 -16.59 -12.12 33.03
N GLU A 192 -15.89 -13.02 32.33
CA GLU A 192 -14.67 -13.67 32.86
C GLU A 192 -13.46 -12.72 32.96
N THR A 193 -13.41 -11.67 32.14
CA THR A 193 -12.37 -10.62 32.27
C THR A 193 -12.65 -9.65 33.41
N SER A 194 -13.89 -9.58 33.92
CA SER A 194 -14.26 -8.66 35.02
C SER A 194 -13.95 -9.19 36.42
N GLU A 195 -13.76 -10.51 36.60
CA GLU A 195 -13.48 -11.09 37.93
C GLU A 195 -11.99 -11.10 38.32
N LYS A 196 -11.06 -10.76 37.41
CA LYS A 196 -9.62 -10.74 37.71
C LYS A 196 -9.01 -9.35 37.97
N GLU A 197 -9.79 -8.28 37.95
CA GLU A 197 -9.32 -6.91 38.24
C GLU A 197 -9.72 -6.40 39.65
N ASN A 198 -9.81 -7.28 40.64
CA ASN A 198 -10.21 -6.90 42.01
C ASN A 198 -9.04 -6.50 42.95
N THR A 199 -7.93 -5.99 42.40
CA THR A 199 -6.88 -5.33 43.17
C THR A 199 -6.29 -4.16 42.40
N ASN A 200 -6.98 -3.02 42.38
CA ASN A 200 -6.37 -1.69 42.30
C ASN A 200 -7.41 -0.59 42.55
N ASN A 201 -7.83 -0.49 43.81
CA ASN A 201 -8.64 0.62 44.32
C ASN A 201 -7.77 1.88 44.56
N MET A 202 -6.86 2.21 43.62
CA MET A 202 -6.24 3.54 43.57
C MET A 202 -7.16 4.45 42.75
N ARG A 203 -7.96 5.23 43.47
CA ARG A 203 -8.61 6.49 43.07
C ARG A 203 -8.28 6.92 41.63
N SER A 204 -9.12 6.50 40.69
CA SER A 204 -9.26 7.18 39.40
C SER A 204 -9.97 8.51 39.65
N GLU A 205 -9.21 9.55 40.01
CA GLU A 205 -9.68 10.92 39.78
C GLU A 205 -10.09 11.00 38.31
N GLY A 206 -11.36 11.33 38.08
CA GLY A 206 -12.08 11.08 36.83
C GLY A 206 -11.52 11.85 35.63
N TYR A 207 -10.48 11.30 35.00
CA TYR A 207 -10.07 11.74 33.67
C TYR A 207 -11.18 11.37 32.69
N ASN A 208 -11.93 12.36 32.26
CA ASN A 208 -12.92 12.24 31.19
C ASN A 208 -12.16 12.04 29.87
N ILE A 209 -11.81 10.79 29.56
CA ILE A 209 -11.15 10.44 28.30
C ILE A 209 -12.15 10.69 27.18
N PRO A 210 -11.89 11.62 26.25
CA PRO A 210 -12.81 11.90 25.15
C PRO A 210 -12.98 10.64 24.30
N SER A 211 -14.21 10.36 23.85
CA SER A 211 -14.44 9.28 22.89
C SER A 211 -13.69 9.60 21.59
N ILE A 212 -12.86 8.66 21.16
CA ILE A 212 -12.10 8.74 19.91
C ILE A 212 -12.73 7.76 18.93
N LYS A 213 -13.28 8.30 17.83
CA LYS A 213 -13.75 7.51 16.70
C LYS A 213 -12.59 7.27 15.74
N LEU A 214 -12.41 6.02 15.30
CA LEU A 214 -11.41 5.67 14.28
C LEU A 214 -12.09 5.59 12.91
N GLU A 215 -11.61 6.37 11.96
CA GLU A 215 -12.04 6.30 10.56
C GLU A 215 -10.92 5.67 9.72
N THR A 216 -11.29 4.85 8.73
CA THR A 216 -10.33 4.14 7.88
C THR A 216 -10.65 4.29 6.39
N ASN A 217 -9.60 4.33 5.57
CA ASN A 217 -9.66 4.26 4.12
C ASN A 217 -8.68 3.19 3.64
N ARG A 218 -9.11 2.31 2.73
CA ARG A 218 -8.27 1.23 2.21
C ARG A 218 -7.99 1.45 0.73
N VAL A 219 -6.72 1.25 0.35
CA VAL A 219 -6.28 1.22 -1.04
C VAL A 219 -5.66 -0.14 -1.30
N VAL A 220 -6.25 -0.87 -2.24
CA VAL A 220 -5.79 -2.21 -2.63
C VAL A 220 -4.81 -2.07 -3.79
N LEU A 221 -3.65 -2.68 -3.65
CA LEU A 221 -2.65 -2.86 -4.70
C LEU A 221 -2.63 -4.33 -5.07
N ALA A 222 -2.96 -4.62 -6.32
CA ALA A 222 -2.93 -5.94 -6.90
C ALA A 222 -2.46 -5.86 -8.36
N GLY A 223 -1.78 -6.90 -8.83
CA GLY A 223 -1.38 -7.05 -10.23
C GLY A 223 0.11 -6.77 -10.49
N MET A 224 0.41 -6.26 -11.70
CA MET A 224 1.76 -6.22 -12.29
C MET A 224 2.65 -5.11 -11.70
N HIS A 225 2.88 -5.13 -10.39
CA HIS A 225 3.90 -4.30 -9.74
C HIS A 225 5.32 -4.80 -10.03
N GLU A 226 5.42 -6.09 -10.38
CA GLU A 226 6.59 -6.81 -10.89
C GLU A 226 7.35 -6.01 -11.95
N ASP A 227 6.71 -5.76 -13.09
CA ASP A 227 7.38 -5.18 -14.25
C ASP A 227 7.87 -3.76 -13.96
N GLY A 228 7.03 -2.94 -13.32
CA GLY A 228 7.42 -1.58 -12.95
C GLY A 228 8.62 -1.57 -12.00
N PHE A 229 8.63 -2.47 -11.02
CA PHE A 229 9.73 -2.60 -10.08
C PHE A 229 11.01 -3.10 -10.77
N ASN A 230 10.91 -4.19 -11.53
CA ASN A 230 12.05 -4.85 -12.17
C ASN A 230 12.64 -4.00 -13.31
N CYS A 231 11.82 -3.28 -14.07
CA CYS A 231 12.28 -2.48 -15.20
C CYS A 231 12.77 -1.08 -14.79
N ALA A 232 12.19 -0.46 -13.75
CA ALA A 232 12.49 0.94 -13.42
C ALA A 232 13.19 1.12 -12.07
N ILE A 233 12.77 0.40 -11.02
CA ILE A 233 13.26 0.62 -9.66
C ILE A 233 14.55 -0.16 -9.41
N LEU A 234 14.50 -1.47 -9.64
CA LEU A 234 15.59 -2.38 -9.32
C LEU A 234 16.92 -1.99 -10.01
N PRO A 235 16.97 -1.68 -11.33
CA PRO A 235 18.22 -1.30 -11.99
C PRO A 235 18.82 -0.01 -11.42
N ASN A 236 17.98 0.93 -10.98
CA ASN A 236 18.42 2.16 -10.36
C ASN A 236 18.93 1.91 -8.93
N LEU A 237 18.31 1.00 -8.17
CA LEU A 237 18.85 0.57 -6.87
C LEU A 237 20.22 -0.07 -6.99
N TYR A 238 20.47 -0.91 -8.00
CA TYR A 238 21.81 -1.46 -8.25
C TYR A 238 22.85 -0.36 -8.53
N LYS A 239 22.49 0.68 -9.31
CA LYS A 239 23.38 1.82 -9.55
C LYS A 239 23.68 2.60 -8.26
N VAL A 240 22.66 2.83 -7.42
CA VAL A 240 22.86 3.46 -6.10
C VAL A 240 23.78 2.59 -5.23
N ALA A 241 23.52 1.29 -5.14
CA ALA A 241 24.32 0.36 -4.34
C ALA A 241 25.78 0.34 -4.81
N ALA A 242 26.01 0.24 -6.12
CA ALA A 242 27.35 0.29 -6.71
C ALA A 242 28.09 1.58 -6.34
N PHE A 243 27.43 2.74 -6.45
CA PHE A 243 28.02 4.02 -6.05
C PHE A 243 28.33 4.08 -4.54
N VAL A 244 27.42 3.58 -3.69
CA VAL A 244 27.66 3.50 -2.24
C VAL A 244 28.86 2.60 -1.92
N TYR A 245 28.97 1.45 -2.58
CA TYR A 245 30.11 0.54 -2.37
C TYR A 245 31.42 1.12 -2.93
N GLU A 246 31.38 1.87 -4.04
CA GLU A 246 32.53 2.64 -4.54
C GLU A 246 33.04 3.61 -3.46
N LEU A 247 32.14 4.42 -2.88
CA LEU A 247 32.48 5.36 -1.80
C LEU A 247 32.96 4.66 -0.53
N ARG A 248 32.46 3.46 -0.23
CA ARG A 248 32.90 2.70 0.96
C ARG A 248 34.30 2.13 0.82
N LYS A 249 34.79 1.89 -0.42
CA LYS A 249 36.14 1.39 -0.69
C LYS A 249 37.22 2.49 -0.59
N ASP A 250 36.82 3.75 -0.69
CA ASP A 250 37.74 4.90 -0.73
C ASP A 250 37.34 5.94 0.33
N ASP A 251 38.00 5.87 1.48
CA ASP A 251 37.77 6.77 2.63
C ASP A 251 38.01 8.24 2.27
N HIS A 252 38.94 8.53 1.35
CA HIS A 252 39.22 9.90 0.92
C HIS A 252 38.07 10.45 0.07
N GLN A 253 37.53 9.67 -0.87
CA GLN A 253 36.33 10.08 -1.61
C GLN A 253 35.11 10.25 -0.71
N ARG A 254 34.92 9.35 0.27
CA ARG A 254 33.85 9.48 1.25
C ARG A 254 33.99 10.76 2.07
N LEU A 255 35.21 11.06 2.56
CA LEU A 255 35.48 12.28 3.30
C LEU A 255 35.21 13.52 2.43
N LEU A 256 35.72 13.53 1.20
CA LEU A 256 35.53 14.63 0.25
C LEU A 256 34.05 14.87 -0.09
N LEU A 257 33.24 13.81 -0.19
CA LEU A 257 31.79 13.94 -0.41
C LEU A 257 31.08 14.54 0.81
N LEU A 258 31.49 14.12 2.02
CA LEU A 258 30.92 14.61 3.28
C LEU A 258 31.32 16.06 3.58
N SER A 259 32.56 16.45 3.25
CA SER A 259 33.07 17.81 3.46
C SER A 259 32.67 18.80 2.37
N SER A 260 32.25 18.32 1.20
CA SER A 260 31.75 19.16 0.10
C SER A 260 30.49 19.94 0.47
N THR A 261 30.32 21.10 -0.16
CA THR A 261 29.09 21.90 -0.06
C THR A 261 27.88 21.11 -0.61
N PRO A 262 26.64 21.45 -0.22
CA PRO A 262 25.45 20.78 -0.75
C PRO A 262 25.40 20.77 -2.30
N SER A 263 25.76 21.88 -2.94
CA SER A 263 25.77 22.00 -4.41
C SER A 263 26.80 21.06 -5.06
N GLU A 264 28.03 21.03 -4.55
CA GLU A 264 29.07 20.11 -5.04
C GLU A 264 28.69 18.64 -4.83
N ARG A 265 28.10 18.34 -3.67
CA ARG A 265 27.64 16.98 -3.35
C ARG A 265 26.55 16.54 -4.32
N ASN A 266 25.55 17.39 -4.54
CA ASN A 266 24.46 17.15 -5.48
C ASN A 266 25.00 16.97 -6.91
N GLN A 267 25.97 17.79 -7.33
CA GLN A 267 26.62 17.65 -8.63
C GLN A 267 27.37 16.31 -8.76
N LYS A 268 28.16 15.91 -7.75
CA LYS A 268 28.86 14.61 -7.72
C LYS A 268 27.87 13.45 -7.81
N ILE A 269 26.79 13.49 -7.03
CA ILE A 269 25.73 12.47 -7.04
C ILE A 269 25.04 12.45 -8.41
N ALA A 270 24.64 13.59 -8.96
CA ALA A 270 23.95 13.68 -10.25
C ALA A 270 24.82 13.23 -11.44
N ASN A 271 26.14 13.36 -11.35
CA ASN A 271 27.07 12.86 -12.35
C ASN A 271 27.15 11.31 -12.32
N LYS A 272 27.14 10.72 -11.13
CA LYS A 272 27.20 9.26 -10.93
C LYS A 272 25.84 8.57 -11.07
N LEU A 273 24.76 9.27 -10.72
CA LEU A 273 23.39 8.78 -10.70
C LEU A 273 22.48 9.77 -11.47
N PRO A 274 22.54 9.79 -12.82
CA PRO A 274 21.85 10.80 -13.63
C PRO A 274 20.33 10.84 -13.43
N PHE A 275 19.72 9.69 -13.09
CA PHE A 275 18.29 9.59 -12.83
C PHE A 275 17.84 10.36 -11.58
N LEU A 276 18.76 10.75 -10.68
CA LEU A 276 18.45 11.57 -9.50
C LEU A 276 18.57 13.08 -9.77
N ARG A 277 19.03 13.50 -10.95
CA ARG A 277 19.34 14.92 -11.24
C ARG A 277 18.16 15.88 -11.02
N HIS A 278 16.92 15.41 -11.18
CA HIS A 278 15.72 16.24 -11.00
C HIS A 278 15.27 16.34 -9.54
N LEU A 279 15.90 15.59 -8.63
CA LEU A 279 15.61 15.55 -7.20
C LEU A 279 16.64 16.30 -6.35
N LEU A 280 17.76 16.71 -6.96
CA LEU A 280 18.95 17.29 -6.32
C LEU A 280 19.13 18.75 -6.74
#